data_AF-A0A8T4T2J0-F1
#
_entry.id   AF-A0A8T4T2J0-F1
#
_cell.length_a   1.000
_cell.length_b   1.000
_cell.length_c   1.000
_cell.angle_alpha   90.00
_cell.angle_beta   90.00
_cell.angle_gamma   90.00
#
_symmetry.space_group_name_H-M   'P 1'
#
loop_
_entity.id
_entity.type
_entity.pdbx_description
1 polymer ?
#
loop_
_entity_poly.entity_id
_entity_poly.type
_entity_poly.pdbx_seq_one_letter_code
_entity_poly.pdbx_strand_id
1 'polypeptide(L)' 'MAEESIFLEHVGDSPRMRVLQYLIEGRDFDFTLTDMLNAGVSWGTLNMLIPK' A
#
# COMPACT_ATOMS: atom_id res chain seq x y z
N MET A 1 6.37 -15.37 6.36
CA MET A 1 5.02 -15.50 5.77
C MET A 1 4.20 -14.51 6.57
N ALA A 2 3.88 -13.36 5.97
CA ALA A 2 3.53 -12.15 6.71
C ALA A 2 2.34 -12.40 7.65
N GLU A 3 2.49 -11.99 8.91
CA GLU A 3 1.35 -11.77 9.80
C GLU A 3 0.32 -10.97 9.02
N GLU A 4 -0.89 -11.51 8.92
CA GLU A 4 -2.00 -10.84 8.28
C GLU A 4 -2.16 -9.48 8.95
N SER A 5 -2.01 -8.40 8.18
CA SER A 5 -2.01 -7.06 8.76
C SER A 5 -3.37 -6.79 9.39
N ILE A 6 -3.36 -6.49 10.70
CA ILE A 6 -4.54 -6.16 11.49
C ILE A 6 -5.38 -5.08 10.78
N PHE A 7 -4.71 -4.16 10.08
CA PHE A 7 -5.36 -3.12 9.28
C PHE A 7 -6.20 -3.71 8.13
N LEU A 8 -5.66 -4.60 7.31
CA LEU A 8 -6.40 -5.21 6.20
C LEU A 8 -7.49 -6.16 6.70
N GLU A 9 -7.27 -6.84 7.82
CA GLU A 9 -8.28 -7.71 8.44
C GLU A 9 -9.53 -6.91 8.85
N HIS A 10 -9.36 -5.72 9.43
CA HIS A 10 -10.46 -4.90 9.94
C HIS A 10 -11.09 -3.99 8.87
N VAL A 11 -10.31 -3.46 7.94
CA VAL A 11 -10.76 -2.48 6.94
C VAL A 11 -11.12 -3.15 5.60
N GLY A 12 -10.58 -4.33 5.35
CA GLY A 12 -10.78 -5.11 4.13
C GLY A 12 -9.62 -5.00 3.15
N ASP A 13 -9.37 -6.09 2.45
CA ASP A 13 -8.31 -6.20 1.46
C ASP A 13 -8.74 -5.64 0.10
N SER A 14 -8.35 -4.40 -0.18
CA SER A 14 -8.49 -3.76 -1.49
C SER A 14 -7.17 -3.08 -1.90
N PRO A 15 -6.93 -2.83 -3.21
CA PRO A 15 -5.67 -2.23 -3.64
C PRO A 15 -5.36 -0.88 -2.97
N ARG A 16 -6.39 -0.09 -2.66
CA ARG A 16 -6.23 1.17 -1.90
C ARG A 16 -5.77 0.92 -0.48
N MET A 17 -6.36 -0.07 0.19
CA MET A 17 -6.03 -0.40 1.58
C MET A 17 -4.64 -1.02 1.68
N ARG A 18 -4.20 -1.81 0.70
CA ARG A 18 -2.82 -2.32 0.64
C ARG A 18 -1.78 -1.19 0.54
N VAL A 19 -2.06 -0.19 -0.30
CA VAL A 19 -1.20 1.01 -0.38
C VAL A 19 -1.20 1.77 0.95
N LEU A 20 -2.36 1.95 1.59
CA LEU A 20 -2.45 2.61 2.89
C LEU A 20 -1.71 1.84 3.98
N GLN A 21 -1.85 0.52 4.02
CA GLN A 21 -1.11 -0.33 4.95
C GLN A 21 0.40 -0.13 4.78
N TYR A 22 0.89 -0.14 3.54
CA TYR A 22 2.30 0.09 3.24
C TYR A 22 2.79 1.45 3.76
N LEU A 23 1.97 2.50 3.60
CA LEU A 23 2.28 3.85 4.11
C LEU A 23 2.23 3.95 5.64
N ILE A 24 1.38 3.16 6.30
CA ILE A 24 1.25 3.13 7.76
C ILE A 24 2.41 2.36 8.40
N GLU A 25 2.83 1.25 7.79
CA GLU A 25 3.91 0.40 8.28
C GLU A 25 5.30 0.99 7.99
N GLY A 26 5.41 1.76 6.92
CA GLY A 26 6.64 2.41 6.53
C GLY A 26 7.06 3.52 7.51
N ARG A 27 8.34 3.54 7.89
CA ARG A 27 8.88 4.51 8.87
C ARG A 27 9.29 5.85 8.27
N ASP A 28 9.53 5.88 6.96
CA ASP A 28 10.03 7.04 6.25
C ASP A 28 8.91 7.67 5.42
N PHE A 29 8.48 8.89 5.75
CA PHE A 29 7.33 9.54 5.08
C PHE A 29 7.58 9.99 3.63
N ASP A 30 8.77 9.72 3.08
CA ASP A 30 9.18 10.05 1.71
C ASP A 30 9.37 8.75 0.90
N PHE A 31 8.27 8.22 0.35
CA PHE A 31 8.30 7.07 -0.54
C PHE A 31 8.30 7.52 -1.99
N THR A 32 9.23 6.99 -2.78
CA THR A 32 9.11 7.10 -4.22
C THR A 32 7.97 6.21 -4.72
N LEU A 33 7.43 6.51 -5.91
CA LEU A 33 6.42 5.66 -6.55
C LEU A 33 6.93 4.23 -6.79
N THR A 34 8.24 4.07 -6.96
CA THR A 34 8.89 2.77 -7.09
C THR A 34 8.89 2.01 -5.78
N ASP A 35 9.11 2.68 -4.64
CA ASP A 35 9.02 2.05 -3.32
C ASP A 35 7.60 1.58 -3.04
N MET A 36 6.60 2.38 -3.41
CA MET A 36 5.18 2.05 -3.23
C MET A 36 4.73 0.83 -4.04
N LEU A 37 5.49 0.36 -5.04
CA LEU A 37 5.20 -0.91 -5.73
C LEU A 37 5.34 -2.12 -4.79
N ASN A 38 6.07 -1.98 -3.68
CA ASN A 38 6.18 -3.01 -2.66
C ASN A 38 4.87 -3.22 -1.86
N ALA A 39 3.88 -2.35 -2.03
CA ALA A 39 2.56 -2.49 -1.41
C ALA A 39 1.71 -3.66 -1.96
N GLY A 40 2.24 -4.50 -2.86
CA GLY A 40 1.51 -5.66 -3.39
C GLY A 40 0.38 -5.28 -4.35
N VAL A 41 0.55 -4.17 -5.09
CA VAL A 41 -0.35 -3.70 -6.15
C VAL A 41 0.40 -3.53 -7.48
N SER A 42 -0.32 -3.66 -8.59
CA SER A 42 0.27 -3.43 -9.92
C SER A 42 0.54 -1.93 -10.15
N TRP A 43 1.53 -1.62 -11.00
CA TRP A 43 1.83 -0.24 -11.42
C TRP A 43 0.60 0.49 -11.98
N GLY A 44 -0.18 -0.18 -12.83
CA GLY A 44 -1.39 0.42 -13.42
C GLY A 44 -2.40 0.82 -12.35
N THR A 45 -2.60 -0.03 -11.33
CA THR A 45 -3.46 0.29 -10.20
C THR A 45 -2.90 1.44 -9.38
N LEU A 46 -1.62 1.40 -9.01
CA LEU A 46 -0.97 2.45 -8.24
C LEU A 46 -1.08 3.82 -8.95
N ASN A 47 -0.78 3.86 -10.25
CA ASN A 47 -0.85 5.07 -11.06
C ASN A 47 -2.27 5.64 -11.23
N MET A 48 -3.32 4.83 -11.01
CA MET A 48 -4.70 5.32 -10.95
C MET A 48 -5.09 5.86 -9.55
N LEU A 49 -4.39 5.43 -8.51
CA LEU A 49 -4.69 5.80 -7.12
C LEU A 49 -3.97 7.07 -6.68
N ILE A 50 -2.81 7.37 -7.26
CA ILE A 50 -2.03 8.56 -6.94
C ILE A 50 -2.57 9.79 -7.70
N PRO A 51 -2.89 10.90 -7.02
CA PRO A 51 -3.29 12.15 -7.67
C PRO A 51 -2.13 12.75 -8.49
N LYS A 52 -2.47 13.47 -9.57
CA LYS A 52 -1.52 14.12 -10.48
C LYS A 52 -1.24 15.57 -10.10
#